data_AF-A0AAW8KJB7-F1
#
_entry.id   AF-A0AAW8KJB7-F1
#
_cell.length_a   1.000
_cell.length_b   1.000
_cell.length_c   1.000
_cell.angle_alpha   90.00
_cell.angle_beta   90.00
_cell.angle_gamma   90.00
#
_symmetry.space_group_name_H-M   'P 1'
#
loop_
_entity.id
_entity.type
_entity.pdbx_description
1 polymer ?
#
loop_
_entity_poly.entity_id
_entity_poly.type
_entity_poly.pdbx_seq_one_letter_code
_entity_poly.pdbx_strand_id
1 'polypeptide(L)' 'STTSGGVCTGLGVAPNTIGHIFGIFKAYSTRVGSGPFPVELFDETGNTIRHIGNEYGAVTGRDRRCGWLDLVAL' A
#
# COMPACT_ATOMS: atom_id res chain seq x y z
N SER A 1 -10.76 -7.43 8.24
CA SER A 1 -10.60 -7.27 6.78
C SER A 1 -10.14 -5.85 6.51
N THR A 2 -9.23 -5.62 5.57
CA THR A 2 -8.75 -4.28 5.17
C THR A 2 -9.55 -3.66 4.02
N THR A 3 -10.46 -4.44 3.41
CA THR A 3 -11.41 -3.94 2.42
C THR A 3 -12.56 -3.18 3.10
N SER A 4 -13.32 -2.38 2.33
CA SER A 4 -14.47 -1.62 2.85
C SER A 4 -15.51 -2.50 3.56
N GLY A 5 -15.67 -3.77 3.15
CA GLY A 5 -16.57 -4.72 3.83
C GLY A 5 -16.20 -5.00 5.29
N GLY A 6 -14.95 -4.73 5.68
CA GLY A 6 -14.51 -4.79 7.08
C GLY A 6 -15.30 -3.85 8.00
N VAL A 7 -15.83 -2.74 7.47
CA VAL A 7 -16.69 -1.80 8.21
C VAL A 7 -17.98 -2.49 8.66
N CYS A 8 -18.63 -3.23 7.76
CA CYS A 8 -19.89 -3.92 8.06
C CYS A 8 -19.68 -4.99 9.14
N THR A 9 -18.66 -5.82 8.99
CA THR A 9 -18.37 -6.91 9.94
C THR A 9 -17.77 -6.41 11.24
N GLY A 10 -17.02 -5.31 11.22
CA GLY A 10 -16.27 -4.80 12.37
C GLY A 10 -17.02 -3.78 13.22
N LEU A 11 -17.96 -3.05 12.63
CA LEU A 11 -18.71 -1.98 13.30
C LEU A 11 -20.24 -2.22 13.31
N GLY A 12 -20.72 -3.30 12.68
CA GLY A 12 -22.16 -3.61 12.60
C GLY A 12 -22.96 -2.67 11.70
N VAL A 13 -22.28 -1.95 10.80
CA VAL A 13 -22.93 -1.03 9.84
C VAL A 13 -23.60 -1.84 8.73
N ALA A 14 -24.87 -1.52 8.44
CA ALA A 14 -25.59 -2.14 7.34
C ALA A 14 -24.93 -1.76 5.99
N PRO A 15 -24.64 -2.71 5.08
CA PRO A 15 -23.90 -2.41 3.85
C PRO A 15 -24.56 -1.34 2.96
N ASN A 16 -25.89 -1.25 2.99
CA ASN A 16 -26.68 -0.31 2.19
C ASN A 16 -26.63 1.15 2.70
N THR A 17 -26.06 1.42 3.88
CA THR A 17 -25.93 2.78 4.43
C THR A 17 -24.56 3.42 4.12
N ILE A 18 -23.65 2.68 3.50
CA ILE A 18 -22.36 3.21 3.08
C ILE A 18 -22.59 4.18 1.91
N GLY A 19 -22.29 5.47 2.12
CA GLY A 19 -22.44 6.50 1.08
C GLY A 19 -21.30 6.52 0.07
N HIS A 20 -20.10 6.91 0.50
CA HIS A 20 -18.93 7.04 -0.37
C HIS A 20 -17.76 6.19 0.13
N ILE A 21 -17.03 5.60 -0.81
CA ILE A 21 -15.79 4.86 -0.57
C ILE A 21 -14.68 5.55 -1.36
N PHE A 22 -13.65 6.04 -0.65
CA PHE A 22 -12.49 6.67 -1.26
C PHE A 22 -11.28 5.73 -1.15
N GLY A 23 -10.72 5.33 -2.29
CA GLY A 23 -9.48 4.57 -2.35
C GLY A 23 -8.27 5.50 -2.25
N ILE A 24 -7.33 5.16 -1.37
CA ILE A 24 -6.07 5.91 -1.24
C ILE A 24 -4.99 5.16 -2.02
N PHE A 25 -4.45 5.80 -3.04
CA PHE A 25 -3.34 5.28 -3.83
C PHE A 25 -2.15 6.25 -3.77
N LYS A 26 -0.94 5.68 -3.72
CA LYS A 26 0.30 6.43 -3.86
C LYS A 26 0.66 6.50 -5.34
N ALA A 27 1.48 7.49 -5.73
CA ALA A 27 1.99 7.59 -7.10
C ALA A 27 2.97 6.46 -7.49
N TYR A 28 3.40 5.64 -6.52
CA TYR A 28 4.30 4.51 -6.67
C TYR A 28 3.94 3.43 -5.63
N SER A 29 4.42 2.21 -5.83
CA SER A 29 4.09 1.10 -4.95
C SER A 29 5.14 0.91 -3.86
N THR A 30 4.69 0.55 -2.66
CA THR A 30 5.58 0.20 -1.54
C THR A 30 5.08 -1.02 -0.79
N ARG A 31 5.98 -1.89 -0.34
CA ARG A 31 5.67 -3.06 0.49
C ARG A 31 6.63 -3.18 1.67
N VAL A 32 6.14 -3.61 2.81
CA VAL A 32 6.97 -3.99 3.97
C VAL A 32 6.86 -5.49 4.18
N GLY A 33 8.00 -6.13 4.44
CA GLY A 33 8.06 -7.58 4.65
C GLY A 33 8.08 -8.39 3.35
N SER A 34 7.88 -9.70 3.51
CA SER A 34 7.98 -10.69 2.45
C SER A 34 6.72 -10.75 1.57
N GLY A 35 6.82 -11.53 0.49
CA GLY A 35 5.74 -11.78 -0.46
C GLY A 35 5.97 -11.12 -1.83
N PRO A 36 5.18 -11.50 -2.83
CA PRO A 36 5.38 -11.10 -4.22
C PRO A 36 5.22 -9.59 -4.38
N PHE A 37 6.08 -8.99 -5.18
CA PHE A 37 5.98 -7.58 -5.55
C PHE A 37 6.46 -7.43 -6.99
N PRO A 38 5.56 -7.65 -7.98
CA PRO A 38 5.95 -7.78 -9.39
C PRO A 38 6.65 -6.54 -9.96
N VAL A 39 6.29 -5.37 -9.47
CA VAL A 39 6.82 -4.07 -9.91
C VAL A 39 7.95 -3.55 -9.01
N GLU A 40 8.53 -4.39 -8.16
CA GLU A 40 9.65 -4.00 -7.30
C GLU A 40 10.87 -3.58 -8.11
N LEU A 41 11.51 -2.50 -7.66
CA LEU A 41 12.74 -1.97 -8.24
C LEU A 41 13.93 -2.34 -7.37
N PHE A 42 14.88 -3.05 -7.98
CA PHE A 42 16.14 -3.48 -7.35
C PHE A 42 17.34 -2.60 -7.73
N ASP A 43 17.08 -1.50 -8.43
CA ASP A 43 18.07 -0.57 -8.96
C ASP A 43 18.09 0.76 -8.18
N GLU A 44 18.86 1.73 -8.70
CA GLU A 44 18.99 3.07 -8.14
C GLU A 44 17.66 3.85 -8.12
N THR A 45 16.75 3.56 -9.05
CA THR A 45 15.42 4.17 -9.09
C THR A 45 14.63 3.80 -7.84
N GLY A 46 14.65 2.52 -7.44
CA GLY A 46 14.02 2.05 -6.20
C GLY A 46 14.57 2.75 -4.96
N ASN A 47 15.90 2.96 -4.90
CA ASN A 47 16.54 3.68 -3.81
C ASN A 47 16.17 5.18 -3.80
N THR A 48 16.08 5.80 -4.97
CA THR A 48 15.68 7.21 -5.13
C THR A 48 14.25 7.43 -4.66
N ILE A 49 13.31 6.56 -5.06
CA ILE A 49 11.91 6.60 -4.60
C ILE A 49 11.83 6.44 -3.09
N ARG A 50 12.56 5.48 -2.52
CA ARG A 50 12.61 5.27 -1.06
C ARG A 50 13.07 6.53 -0.34
N HIS A 51 14.13 7.17 -0.84
CA HIS A 51 14.70 8.36 -0.23
C HIS A 51 13.75 9.57 -0.29
N ILE A 52 13.25 9.91 -1.47
CA ILE A 52 12.35 11.06 -1.67
C ILE A 52 11.03 10.83 -0.90
N GLY A 53 10.53 9.59 -0.88
CA GLY A 53 9.30 9.20 -0.19
C GLY A 53 9.44 8.98 1.31
N ASN A 54 10.64 9.08 1.88
CA ASN A 54 10.94 8.75 3.29
C ASN A 54 10.43 7.35 3.71
N GLU A 55 10.66 6.34 2.86
CA GLU A 55 10.08 5.00 2.98
C GLU A 55 10.93 4.04 3.84
N TYR A 56 11.43 4.50 4.99
CA TYR A 56 12.31 3.73 5.86
C TYR A 56 11.58 2.99 6.99
N GLY A 57 10.34 3.39 7.29
CA GLY A 57 9.64 2.91 8.47
C GLY A 57 10.20 3.51 9.76
N ALA A 58 9.63 3.11 10.91
CA ALA A 58 9.96 3.68 12.22
C ALA A 58 10.87 2.78 13.07
N VAL A 59 11.13 1.55 12.63
CA VAL A 59 11.94 0.56 13.35
C VAL A 59 12.80 -0.24 12.37
N THR A 60 13.90 -0.78 12.87
CA THR A 60 14.84 -1.57 12.07
C THR A 60 14.15 -2.74 11.34
N GLY A 61 14.54 -2.99 10.09
CA GLY A 61 13.98 -4.07 9.27
C GLY A 61 12.58 -3.80 8.72
N ARG A 62 12.10 -2.55 8.81
CA ARG A 62 10.82 -2.12 8.23
C ARG A 62 10.96 -1.13 7.08
N ASP A 63 12.16 -0.99 6.52
CA ASP A 63 12.39 -0.31 5.25
C ASP A 63 11.43 -0.86 4.19
N ARG A 64 10.74 0.06 3.49
CA ARG A 64 9.79 -0.35 2.47
C ARG A 64 10.56 -0.70 1.18
N ARG A 65 10.21 -1.84 0.61
CA ARG A 65 10.48 -2.18 -0.79
C ARG A 65 9.71 -1.20 -1.66
N CYS A 66 10.34 -0.65 -2.70
CA CYS A 66 9.75 0.39 -3.56
C CYS A 66 9.66 -0.12 -5.01
N GLY A 67 8.65 0.32 -5.74
CA GLY A 67 8.37 -0.12 -7.10
C GLY A 67 7.50 0.86 -7.88
N TRP A 68 7.32 0.60 -9.17
CA TRP A 68 6.40 1.40 -10.01
C TRP A 68 4.96 1.31 -9.53
N LEU A 69 4.10 2.21 -10.00
CA LEU A 69 2.66 2.06 -9.83
C LEU A 69 2.18 0.81 -10.57
N ASP A 70 1.46 -0.07 -9.87
CA ASP A 70 0.87 -1.27 -10.46
C ASP A 70 -0.61 -1.03 -10.76
N LEU A 71 -0.93 -0.76 -12.04
CA LEU A 71 -2.31 -0.54 -12.48
C LEU A 71 -3.11 -1.84 -12.65
N VAL A 72 -2.46 -3.00 -12.65
CA VAL A 72 -3.15 -4.30 -12.69
C VAL A 72 -3.64 -4.67 -11.29
N ALA A 73 -2.88 -4.31 -10.26
CA ALA A 73 -3.24 -4.55 -8.86
C ALA A 73 -4.19 -3.51 -8.25
N LEU A 74 -4.31 -2.32 -8.86
CA LEU A 74 -5.17 -1.22 -8.39
C LEU A 74 -6.66 -1.49 -8.68
#